data_AF-A0A3A4ZP74-F1
#
_entry.id   AF-A0A3A4ZP74-F1
#
_cell.length_a   1.000
_cell.length_b   1.000
_cell.length_c   1.000
_cell.angle_alpha   90.00
_cell.angle_beta   90.00
_cell.angle_gamma   90.00
#
_symmetry.space_group_name_H-M   'P 1'
#
loop_
_entity.id
_entity.type
_entity.pdbx_description
1 polymer ?
#
loop_
_entity_poly.entity_id
_entity_poly.type
_entity_poly.pdbx_seq_one_letter_code
_entity_poly.pdbx_strand_id
1 'polypeptide(L)'
;MTSSQCQHGPQMLLEKGKITEEAVKLIMSRRHSGFIVHFGPRIQPGDEKAMENLGRHIVRASFSQERMSYVQDESEVVYRGGW
;
A
#
# COMPACT_ATOMS: atom_id res chain seq x y z
N MET A 1 6.51 6.59 11.25
CA MET A 1 6.06 5.18 11.33
C MET A 1 7.28 4.31 11.18
N THR A 2 7.58 3.51 12.20
CA THR A 2 8.74 2.61 12.26
C THR A 2 8.57 1.47 11.25
N SER A 3 9.69 0.97 10.72
CA SER A 3 9.76 -0.08 9.70
C SER A 3 9.08 -1.42 10.06
N SER A 4 8.71 -1.63 11.32
CA SER A 4 8.11 -2.88 11.80
C SER A 4 6.63 -3.06 11.43
N GLN A 5 5.88 -1.98 11.18
CA GLN A 5 4.44 -2.11 10.85
C GLN A 5 4.18 -2.51 9.40
N CYS A 6 5.11 -2.22 8.47
CA CYS A 6 4.94 -2.54 7.05
C CYS A 6 4.99 -4.05 6.75
N GLN A 7 5.51 -4.87 7.66
CA GLN A 7 5.75 -6.30 7.43
C GLN A 7 4.57 -7.22 7.75
N HIS A 8 3.51 -6.71 8.39
CA HIS A 8 2.41 -7.53 8.94
C HIS A 8 1.07 -7.37 8.20
N GLY A 9 0.93 -6.31 7.39
CA GLY A 9 -0.30 -6.01 6.66
C GLY A 9 -0.75 -7.13 5.70
N PRO A 10 0.14 -7.69 4.86
CA PRO A 10 -0.21 -8.79 3.96
C PRO A 10 -0.67 -10.06 4.71
N GLN A 11 -0.05 -10.42 5.82
CA GLN A 11 -0.41 -11.59 6.62
C GLN A 11 -1.83 -11.46 7.19
N MET A 12 -2.18 -10.28 7.72
CA MET A 12 -3.54 -10.02 8.17
C MET A 12 -4.56 -10.16 7.02
N LEU A 13 -4.25 -9.69 5.81
CA LEU A 13 -5.16 -9.81 4.67
C LEU A 13 -5.35 -11.28 4.24
N LEU A 14 -4.29 -12.09 4.34
CA LEU A 14 -4.35 -13.53 4.09
C LEU A 14 -5.23 -14.23 5.14
N GLU A 15 -5.04 -13.95 6.43
CA GLU A 15 -5.86 -14.50 7.53
C GLU A 15 -7.34 -14.17 7.36
N LYS A 16 -7.66 -13.00 6.79
CA LYS A 16 -9.03 -12.58 6.48
C LYS A 16 -9.58 -13.11 5.15
N GLY A 17 -8.81 -13.94 4.43
CA GLY A 17 -9.18 -14.50 3.13
C GLY A 17 -9.34 -13.45 2.03
N LYS A 18 -8.66 -12.30 2.14
CA LYS A 18 -8.75 -11.20 1.16
C LYS A 18 -7.72 -11.28 0.06
N ILE A 19 -6.63 -12.02 0.28
CA ILE A 19 -5.56 -12.27 -0.69
C ILE A 19 -5.08 -13.72 -0.56
N THR A 20 -4.32 -14.20 -1.54
CA THR A 20 -3.73 -15.55 -1.55
C THR A 20 -2.30 -15.55 -1.00
N GLU A 21 -1.76 -16.74 -0.73
CA GLU A 21 -0.36 -16.90 -0.31
C GLU A 21 0.62 -16.41 -1.39
N GLU A 22 0.29 -16.60 -2.67
CA GLU A 22 1.08 -16.10 -3.80
C GLU A 22 1.13 -14.57 -3.81
N ALA A 23 0.00 -13.92 -3.53
CA ALA A 23 -0.06 -12.46 -3.41
C ALA A 23 0.80 -11.96 -2.25
N VAL A 24 0.80 -12.66 -1.09
CA VAL A 24 1.70 -12.33 0.03
C VAL A 24 3.17 -12.44 -0.39
N LYS A 25 3.57 -13.56 -1.03
CA LYS A 25 4.95 -13.76 -1.51
C LYS A 25 5.37 -12.66 -2.49
N LEU A 26 4.50 -12.27 -3.41
CA LEU A 26 4.76 -11.20 -4.38
C LEU A 26 4.93 -9.83 -3.71
N ILE A 27 4.08 -9.50 -2.74
CA ILE A 27 4.16 -8.21 -2.03
C ILE A 27 5.43 -8.14 -1.18
N MET A 28 5.78 -9.25 -0.52
CA MET A 28 6.94 -9.32 0.38
C MET A 28 8.28 -9.42 -0.37
N SER A 29 8.30 -9.89 -1.63
CA SER A 29 9.54 -9.98 -2.42
C SER A 29 10.06 -8.63 -2.93
N ARG A 30 9.24 -7.57 -2.87
CA ARG A 30 9.63 -6.21 -3.29
C ARG A 30 10.50 -5.54 -2.22
N ARG A 31 11.75 -5.22 -2.57
CA ARG A 31 12.77 -4.59 -1.70
C ARG A 31 12.35 -3.24 -1.08
N HIS A 32 11.44 -2.53 -1.74
CA HIS A 32 10.73 -1.36 -1.24
C HIS A 32 9.26 -1.52 -1.65
N SER A 33 8.49 -2.32 -0.91
CA SER A 33 7.13 -2.68 -1.34
C SER A 33 6.26 -1.46 -1.65
N GLY A 34 6.55 -0.28 -1.09
CA GLY A 34 5.73 0.93 -1.22
C GLY A 34 4.31 0.75 -0.67
N PHE A 35 4.01 -0.47 -0.22
CA PHE A 35 2.73 -0.98 0.17
C PHE A 35 2.63 -0.83 1.67
N ILE A 36 2.06 0.30 2.08
CA ILE A 36 1.85 0.64 3.47
C ILE A 36 0.38 0.36 3.77
N VAL A 37 0.13 -0.71 4.53
CA VAL A 37 -1.20 -0.99 5.08
C VAL A 37 -1.21 -0.55 6.53
N HIS A 38 -2.16 0.30 6.89
CA HIS A 38 -2.40 0.61 8.29
C HIS A 38 -2.96 -0.63 8.99
N PHE A 39 -2.15 -1.26 9.85
CA PHE A 39 -2.51 -2.43 10.64
C PHE A 39 -2.58 -2.08 12.12
N GLY A 40 -3.69 -1.44 12.51
CA GLY A 40 -3.94 -0.98 13.87
C GLY A 40 -5.43 -0.78 14.13
N PRO A 41 -5.80 -0.32 15.34
CA PRO A 41 -7.19 -0.02 15.70
C PRO A 41 -7.84 0.96 14.72
N ARG A 42 -9.18 0.96 14.67
CA ARG A 42 -9.93 1.91 13.86
C ARG A 42 -9.57 3.34 14.25
N ILE A 43 -9.18 4.16 13.27
CA ILE A 43 -8.98 5.59 13.45
C ILE A 43 -10.33 6.23 13.75
N GLN A 44 -10.44 6.91 14.90
CA GLN A 44 -11.67 7.60 15.30
C GLN A 44 -11.68 9.04 14.77
N PRO A 45 -12.85 9.63 14.46
CA PRO A 45 -12.93 10.99 13.92
C PRO A 45 -12.32 12.09 14.81
N GLY A 46 -12.26 11.87 16.13
CA GLY A 46 -11.67 12.81 17.09
C GLY A 46 -10.16 12.63 17.33
N ASP A 47 -9.53 11.63 16.70
CA ASP A 47 -8.07 11.46 16.78
C ASP A 47 -7.40 12.32 15.70
N GLU A 48 -7.23 13.62 16.02
CA GLU A 48 -6.69 14.62 15.09
C GLU A 48 -5.34 14.20 14.49
N LYS A 49 -4.46 13.59 15.30
CA LYS A 49 -3.13 13.16 14.87
C LYS A 49 -3.21 11.99 13.89
N ALA A 50 -4.04 10.99 14.18
CA ALA A 50 -4.24 9.86 13.26
C ALA A 50 -4.92 10.31 11.95
N MET A 51 -5.88 11.23 12.05
CA MET A 51 -6.57 11.82 10.90
C MET A 51 -5.62 12.64 10.01
N GLU A 52 -4.74 13.47 10.59
CA GLU A 52 -3.72 14.21 9.85
C GLU A 52 -2.74 13.26 9.13
N ASN A 53 -2.29 12.20 9.82
CA ASN A 53 -1.40 11.20 9.23
C ASN A 53 -2.07 10.47 8.05
N LEU A 54 -3.36 10.12 8.18
CA LEU A 54 -4.15 9.52 7.10
C LEU A 54 -4.31 10.50 5.93
N GLY A 55 -4.66 11.76 6.18
CA GLY A 55 -4.80 12.80 5.16
C GLY A 55 -3.49 13.00 4.39
N ARG A 56 -2.36 13.11 5.09
CA ARG A 56 -1.02 13.19 4.48
C ARG A 56 -0.70 11.97 3.62
N HIS A 57 -1.09 10.78 4.08
CA HIS A 57 -0.91 9.55 3.32
C HIS A 57 -1.75 9.56 2.04
N ILE A 58 -3.03 9.93 2.10
CA ILE A 58 -3.93 10.01 0.93
C ILE A 58 -3.41 11.03 -0.09
N VAL A 59 -3.03 12.22 0.37
CA VAL A 59 -2.50 13.28 -0.50
C VAL A 59 -1.15 12.89 -1.13
N ARG A 60 -0.33 12.10 -0.42
CA ARG A 60 0.98 11.63 -0.91
C ARG A 60 0.88 10.37 -1.78
N ALA A 61 -0.15 9.53 -1.61
CA ALA A 61 -0.35 8.26 -2.32
C ALA A 61 -0.82 8.44 -3.78
N SER A 62 -0.45 9.55 -4.40
CA SER A 62 -0.79 9.84 -5.79
C SER A 62 0.15 9.07 -6.72
N PHE A 63 -0.22 7.83 -7.02
CA PHE A 63 0.03 7.36 -8.37
C PHE A 63 -0.64 8.37 -9.30
N SER A 64 0.16 9.23 -9.93
CA SER A 64 -0.41 10.15 -10.89
C SER A 64 -0.82 9.35 -12.11
N GLN A 65 -2.08 9.49 -12.54
CA GLN A 65 -2.58 8.80 -13.73
C GLN A 65 -1.73 9.15 -14.96
N GLU A 66 -1.20 10.38 -15.02
CA GLU A 66 -0.27 10.84 -16.08
C GLU A 66 1.07 10.07 -16.12
N ARG A 67 1.40 9.35 -15.03
CA ARG A 67 2.62 8.54 -14.89
C ARG A 67 2.35 7.04 -15.01
N MET A 68 1.12 6.65 -15.28
CA MET A 68 0.72 5.27 -15.54
C MET A 68 0.62 5.03 -17.05
N SER A 69 1.21 3.93 -17.52
CA SER A 69 1.10 3.49 -18.92
C SER A 69 0.61 2.05 -18.94
N TYR A 70 -0.47 1.79 -19.69
CA TYR A 70 -0.97 0.45 -19.91
C TYR A 70 -0.20 -0.22 -21.06
N VAL A 71 0.27 -1.44 -20.85
CA VAL A 71 0.93 -2.28 -21.85
C VAL A 71 -0.04 -3.39 -22.23
N GLN A 72 -0.69 -3.23 -23.39
CA GLN A 72 -1.81 -4.07 -23.80
C GLN A 72 -1.41 -5.53 -24.04
N ASP A 73 -0.25 -5.78 -24.64
CA ASP A 73 0.22 -7.14 -24.98
C ASP A 73 0.52 -7.99 -23.74
N GLU A 74 0.86 -7.34 -22.63
CA GLU A 74 1.26 -7.98 -21.37
C GLU A 74 0.13 -7.91 -20.32
N SER A 75 -0.95 -7.15 -20.60
CA SER A 75 -2.00 -6.82 -19.62
C SER A 75 -1.45 -6.19 -18.33
N GLU A 76 -0.39 -5.39 -18.46
CA GLU A 76 0.32 -4.77 -17.35
C GLU A 76 0.12 -3.26 -17.28
N VAL A 77 0.23 -2.70 -16.07
CA VAL A 77 0.30 -1.25 -15.84
C VAL A 77 1.69 -0.89 -15.31
N VAL A 78 2.41 -0.08 -16.07
CA VAL A 78 3.74 0.43 -15.71
C VAL A 78 3.60 1.82 -15.10
N TYR A 79 4.16 2.01 -13.92
CA TYR A 79 4.23 3.32 -13.25
C TYR A 79 5.65 3.89 -13.29
N ARG A 80 5.81 5.11 -13.82
CA ARG A 80 7.10 5.81 -13.82
C ARG A 80 7.22 6.71 -12.59
N GLY A 81 8.05 6.32 -11.64
CA GLY A 81 8.44 7.19 -10.53
C GLY A 81 9.27 8.39 -11.02
N GLY A 82 9.06 9.56 -10.42
CA GLY A 82 10.00 10.68 -10.52
C GLY A 82 11.00 10.58 -9.37
N TRP A 83 12.26 10.90 -9.65
CA TRP A 83 13.33 10.97 -8.64
C TRP A 83 13.09 12.11 -7.64
#